data_AF-A0A957I0Y3-F1
#
_entry.id   AF-A0A957I0Y3-F1
#
_cell.length_a   1.000
_cell.length_b   1.000
_cell.length_c   1.000
_cell.angle_alpha   90.00
_cell.angle_beta   90.00
_cell.angle_gamma   90.00
#
_symmetry.space_group_name_H-M   'P 1'
#
loop_
_entity.id
_entity.type
_entity.pdbx_description
1 polymer ?
#
loop_
_entity_poly.entity_id
_entity_poly.type
_entity_poly.pdbx_seq_one_letter_code
_entity_poly.pdbx_strand_id
1 'polypeptide(L)'
;MNVNKKHLMVDRRQFLQLSSAAALSVGLDKIRLPRTPRGSYTVGVGHDTEGYAATLRAIQASEGWNPAGINGKRVIIKPNLVQPETADSGVTTDPEVVRAIVDMALAANAAEIWIVETSLTGAFFQECGYGYFDGYDPRVSLVDLNGLPYGMAPVPGGMAYSAIALPIALFDENAYVVSVAKMKVHNLTMASLSMKNMYGFPPIEFYTAPPRLGRYAMHNRSVNESTVDLNLARQPDFAVVDGIWALEGMGPWGGVPRRMDLVMAGANALAVDYVCLMAMGIPSMRVPHLLYATISGLGPAGLADINIQGDGFNPAAFEIPLSLPTASPPQANPFTFNPQAGEGTVISCAVNMPCQMMIEVVEAQPFSPDLPRVRLLRDWGAQDAGIITIPWDGRTDNGDIAPPATYGVRVAARGYLAQNVIFSFGWAQVVNPNT
;
A
#
# COMPACT_ATOMS: atom_id res chain seq x y z
N MET A 1 23.13 -14.51 32.79
CA MET A 1 24.05 -13.67 31.98
C MET A 1 23.22 -12.59 31.31
N ASN A 2 23.46 -11.32 31.67
CA ASN A 2 22.76 -10.16 31.11
C ASN A 2 23.12 -9.98 29.64
N VAL A 3 22.14 -10.18 28.75
CA VAL A 3 22.27 -9.81 27.33
C VAL A 3 21.90 -8.34 27.20
N ASN A 4 22.91 -7.51 27.00
CA ASN A 4 22.79 -6.09 26.68
C ASN A 4 22.02 -5.93 25.35
N LYS A 5 20.73 -5.60 25.42
CA LYS A 5 19.96 -5.08 24.28
C LYS A 5 20.36 -3.63 24.01
N LYS A 6 21.45 -3.40 23.26
CA LYS A 6 21.64 -2.13 22.57
C LYS A 6 20.64 -2.08 21.41
N HIS A 7 19.60 -1.26 21.54
CA HIS A 7 18.81 -0.82 20.40
C HIS A 7 19.76 -0.16 19.39
N LEU A 8 19.94 -0.78 18.23
CA LEU A 8 20.50 -0.14 17.06
C LEU A 8 19.46 0.88 16.58
N MET A 9 19.59 2.13 17.02
CA MET A 9 19.05 3.26 16.26
C MET A 9 19.83 3.32 14.95
N VAL A 10 19.23 2.80 13.88
CA VAL A 10 19.66 3.04 12.51
C VAL A 10 19.44 4.54 12.26
N ASP A 11 20.52 5.31 12.17
CA ASP A 11 20.51 6.77 12.10
C ASP A 11 20.21 7.25 10.66
N ARG A 12 19.46 8.36 10.55
CA ARG A 12 19.18 9.18 9.34
C ARG A 12 20.33 9.22 8.33
N ARG A 13 21.59 9.20 8.79
CA ARG A 13 22.81 9.16 7.98
C ARG A 13 22.95 7.89 7.14
N GLN A 14 22.58 6.71 7.64
CA GLN A 14 22.62 5.45 6.88
C GLN A 14 21.51 5.42 5.82
N PHE A 15 20.32 5.92 6.15
CA PHE A 15 19.22 6.09 5.18
C PHE A 15 19.59 7.09 4.08
N LEU A 16 20.22 8.22 4.44
CA LEU A 16 20.73 9.21 3.47
C LEU A 16 21.91 8.67 2.64
N GLN A 17 22.80 7.84 3.21
CA GLN A 17 23.90 7.21 2.48
C GLN A 17 23.40 6.28 1.36
N LEU A 18 22.30 5.57 1.59
CA LEU A 18 21.64 4.75 0.57
C LEU A 18 21.07 5.61 -0.58
N SER A 19 20.61 6.82 -0.28
CA SER A 19 20.09 7.76 -1.29
C SER A 19 21.18 8.42 -2.16
N SER A 20 22.40 8.59 -1.63
CA SER A 20 23.51 9.19 -2.40
C SER A 20 24.07 8.31 -3.53
N ALA A 21 23.80 6.99 -3.52
CA ALA A 21 24.18 6.09 -4.62
C ALA A 21 23.18 6.11 -5.80
N ALA A 22 21.96 6.62 -5.58
CA ALA A 22 20.90 6.69 -6.60
C ALA A 22 20.86 8.04 -7.36
N ALA A 23 21.65 9.02 -6.92
CA ALA A 23 21.74 10.34 -7.53
C ALA A 23 22.68 10.37 -8.76
N LEU A 24 22.48 9.44 -9.70
CA LEU A 24 23.00 9.57 -11.06
C LEU A 24 21.82 9.82 -12.00
N SER A 25 21.58 11.13 -12.21
CA SER A 25 20.83 11.77 -13.30
C SER A 25 20.13 10.84 -14.30
N VAL A 26 18.83 10.63 -14.11
CA VAL A 26 17.93 10.34 -15.24
C VAL A 26 17.11 11.60 -15.47
N GLY A 27 17.36 12.26 -16.60
CA GLY A 27 16.64 13.46 -17.01
C GLY A 27 15.13 13.22 -17.03
N LEU A 28 14.39 14.12 -16.40
CA LEU A 28 12.93 14.11 -16.29
C LEU A 28 12.21 14.43 -17.61
N ASP A 29 12.95 14.74 -18.67
CA ASP A 29 12.37 15.02 -19.98
C ASP A 29 12.37 13.75 -20.84
N LYS A 30 11.16 13.17 -20.99
CA LYS A 30 10.75 12.10 -21.94
C LYS A 30 10.50 10.70 -21.38
N ILE A 31 10.11 10.54 -20.12
CA ILE A 31 9.37 9.33 -19.74
C ILE A 31 7.90 9.53 -20.16
N ARG A 32 7.61 9.24 -21.43
CA ARG A 32 6.24 8.97 -21.85
C ARG A 32 5.84 7.69 -21.14
N LEU A 33 4.98 7.79 -20.11
CA LEU A 33 4.33 6.63 -19.54
C LEU A 33 3.76 5.82 -20.71
N PRO A 34 4.14 4.54 -20.89
CA PRO A 34 3.51 3.72 -21.90
C PRO A 34 2.02 3.74 -21.59
N ARG A 35 1.22 4.29 -22.50
CA ARG A 35 -0.22 4.01 -22.51
C ARG A 35 -0.31 2.52 -22.79
N THR A 36 -0.47 1.73 -21.73
CA THR A 36 -0.86 0.33 -21.84
C THR A 36 -2.09 0.32 -22.76
N PRO A 37 -2.12 -0.52 -23.81
CA PRO A 37 -3.32 -0.67 -24.62
C PRO A 37 -4.52 -0.89 -23.70
N ARG A 38 -5.71 -0.42 -24.07
CA ARG A 38 -6.97 -0.84 -23.45
C ARG A 38 -7.13 -2.36 -23.67
N GLY A 39 -6.37 -3.16 -22.94
CA GLY A 39 -6.53 -4.60 -22.84
C GLY A 39 -7.65 -4.85 -21.84
N SER A 40 -8.53 -5.80 -22.14
CA SER A 40 -9.47 -6.32 -21.16
C SER A 40 -8.68 -6.97 -20.03
N TYR A 41 -8.85 -6.50 -18.80
CA TYR A 41 -8.29 -7.17 -17.63
C TYR A 41 -9.18 -8.37 -17.32
N THR A 42 -8.62 -9.57 -17.19
CA THR A 42 -9.41 -10.74 -16.77
C THR A 42 -9.19 -11.00 -15.28
N VAL A 43 -10.30 -11.15 -14.56
CA VAL A 43 -10.29 -11.58 -13.16
C VAL A 43 -11.09 -12.86 -13.05
N GLY A 44 -10.45 -13.91 -12.57
CA GLY A 44 -11.10 -15.18 -12.31
C GLY A 44 -11.66 -15.24 -10.89
N VAL A 45 -12.82 -15.86 -10.77
CA VAL A 45 -13.51 -16.12 -9.51
C VAL A 45 -13.61 -17.62 -9.31
N GLY A 46 -13.24 -18.09 -8.12
CA GLY A 46 -13.48 -19.45 -7.68
C GLY A 46 -14.37 -19.44 -6.45
N HIS A 47 -15.40 -20.27 -6.46
CA HIS A 47 -16.34 -20.44 -5.36
C HIS A 47 -16.28 -21.88 -4.87
N ASP A 48 -15.74 -22.07 -3.68
CA ASP A 48 -15.63 -23.37 -3.02
C ASP A 48 -15.45 -23.17 -1.51
N THR A 49 -15.90 -24.13 -0.71
CA THR A 49 -15.70 -24.09 0.74
C THR A 49 -14.25 -24.38 1.14
N GLU A 50 -13.48 -25.01 0.25
CA GLU A 50 -12.09 -25.36 0.45
C GLU A 50 -11.17 -24.35 -0.26
N GLY A 51 -10.30 -23.68 0.50
CA GLY A 51 -9.44 -22.62 -0.02
C GLY A 51 -8.57 -23.05 -1.21
N TYR A 52 -8.06 -24.30 -1.17
CA TYR A 52 -7.26 -24.85 -2.26
C TYR A 52 -8.03 -24.94 -3.58
N ALA A 53 -9.25 -25.50 -3.53
CA ALA A 53 -10.08 -25.71 -4.71
C ALA A 53 -10.60 -24.38 -5.28
N ALA A 54 -11.08 -23.47 -4.43
CA ALA A 54 -11.47 -22.12 -4.85
C ALA A 54 -10.31 -21.40 -5.55
N THR A 55 -9.09 -21.52 -5.02
CA THR A 55 -7.90 -20.89 -5.60
C THR A 55 -7.58 -21.44 -6.99
N LEU A 56 -7.57 -22.77 -7.17
CA LEU A 56 -7.33 -23.36 -8.49
C LEU A 56 -8.34 -22.88 -9.53
N ARG A 57 -9.63 -22.84 -9.18
CA ARG A 57 -10.69 -22.36 -10.08
C ARG A 57 -10.51 -20.88 -10.45
N ALA A 58 -10.25 -20.03 -9.45
CA ALA A 58 -10.02 -18.60 -9.67
C ALA A 58 -8.82 -18.36 -10.60
N ILE A 59 -7.70 -19.04 -10.34
CA ILE A 59 -6.48 -18.87 -11.14
C ILE A 59 -6.68 -19.36 -12.57
N GLN A 60 -7.32 -20.52 -12.76
CA GLN A 60 -7.64 -21.06 -14.09
C GLN A 60 -8.54 -20.11 -14.88
N ALA A 61 -9.62 -19.61 -14.25
CA ALA A 61 -10.55 -18.69 -14.88
C ALA A 61 -9.94 -17.31 -15.21
N SER A 62 -8.90 -16.91 -14.48
CA SER A 62 -8.24 -15.62 -14.74
C SER A 62 -7.46 -15.57 -16.06
N GLU A 63 -7.06 -16.74 -16.57
CA GLU A 63 -6.13 -16.90 -17.72
C GLU A 63 -4.81 -16.12 -17.60
N GLY A 64 -4.53 -15.55 -16.43
CA GLY A 64 -3.38 -14.66 -16.19
C GLY A 64 -2.18 -15.36 -15.56
N TRP A 65 -2.34 -16.59 -15.08
CA TRP A 65 -1.22 -17.38 -14.58
C TRP A 65 -0.34 -17.83 -15.73
N ASN A 66 0.94 -17.47 -15.68
CA ASN A 66 1.88 -17.70 -16.78
C ASN A 66 3.01 -18.67 -16.35
N PRO A 67 2.81 -20.00 -16.47
CA PRO A 67 3.82 -20.99 -16.14
C PRO A 67 5.15 -20.80 -16.87
N ALA A 68 5.12 -20.39 -18.15
CA ALA A 68 6.33 -20.13 -18.93
C ALA A 68 7.14 -18.96 -18.36
N GLY A 69 6.46 -17.95 -17.80
CA GLY A 69 7.09 -16.84 -17.09
C GLY A 69 7.62 -17.19 -15.71
N ILE A 70 7.26 -18.35 -15.15
CA ILE A 70 7.67 -18.84 -13.82
C ILE A 70 8.79 -19.88 -13.91
N ASN A 71 8.90 -20.60 -15.03
CA ASN A 71 9.91 -21.64 -15.23
C ASN A 71 11.33 -21.12 -14.92
N GLY A 72 12.01 -21.76 -13.96
CA GLY A 72 13.34 -21.40 -13.51
C GLY A 72 13.44 -20.14 -12.65
N LYS A 73 12.32 -19.50 -12.30
CA LYS A 73 12.28 -18.29 -11.48
C LYS A 73 12.11 -18.57 -9.99
N ARG A 74 12.45 -17.58 -9.17
CA ARG A 74 12.05 -17.48 -7.76
C ARG A 74 10.64 -16.90 -7.68
N VAL A 75 9.70 -17.66 -7.11
CA VAL A 75 8.35 -17.18 -6.83
C VAL A 75 8.30 -16.64 -5.40
N ILE A 76 7.99 -15.35 -5.24
CA ILE A 76 7.87 -14.69 -3.93
C ILE A 76 6.38 -14.52 -3.63
N ILE A 77 5.87 -15.29 -2.69
CA ILE A 77 4.46 -15.33 -2.30
C ILE A 77 4.27 -14.54 -1.01
N LYS A 78 3.49 -13.46 -1.06
CA LYS A 78 3.21 -12.58 0.09
C LYS A 78 1.80 -12.81 0.64
N PRO A 79 1.60 -13.71 1.62
CA PRO A 79 0.35 -13.76 2.37
C PRO A 79 0.14 -12.51 3.24
N ASN A 80 -1.09 -12.32 3.72
CA ASN A 80 -1.41 -11.36 4.78
C ASN A 80 -1.54 -12.14 6.11
N LEU A 81 -0.55 -12.05 7.02
CA LEU A 81 -0.69 -12.66 8.36
C LEU A 81 -1.14 -11.65 9.42
N VAL A 82 -0.43 -10.53 9.57
CA VAL A 82 -0.78 -9.39 10.47
C VAL A 82 -0.79 -9.73 11.98
N GLN A 83 -1.55 -10.73 12.41
CA GLN A 83 -1.68 -11.21 13.79
C GLN A 83 -1.45 -12.73 13.84
N PRO A 84 -1.05 -13.29 14.99
CA PRO A 84 -0.96 -14.74 15.20
C PRO A 84 -2.36 -15.37 15.37
N GLU A 85 -3.16 -15.33 14.31
CA GLU A 85 -4.54 -15.83 14.27
C GLU A 85 -4.73 -16.83 13.11
N THR A 86 -5.65 -17.78 13.30
CA THR A 86 -6.02 -18.77 12.28
C THR A 86 -6.84 -18.15 11.15
N ALA A 87 -6.94 -18.83 10.01
CA ALA A 87 -7.56 -18.28 8.80
C ALA A 87 -9.05 -17.94 8.95
N ASP A 88 -9.76 -18.65 9.81
CA ASP A 88 -11.18 -18.46 10.15
C ASP A 88 -11.47 -17.16 10.92
N SER A 89 -10.43 -16.49 11.43
CA SER A 89 -10.53 -15.10 11.93
C SER A 89 -10.90 -14.09 10.84
N GLY A 90 -10.66 -14.42 9.56
CA GLY A 90 -10.73 -13.46 8.46
C GLY A 90 -9.61 -12.40 8.48
N VAL A 91 -8.68 -12.44 9.43
CA VAL A 91 -7.54 -11.53 9.52
C VAL A 91 -6.36 -12.03 8.69
N THR A 92 -6.11 -13.34 8.77
CA THR A 92 -4.95 -14.06 8.23
C THR A 92 -5.33 -14.86 6.97
N THR A 93 -4.54 -14.75 5.90
CA THR A 93 -4.69 -15.57 4.68
C THR A 93 -4.68 -17.06 5.01
N ASP A 94 -5.59 -17.81 4.38
CA ASP A 94 -5.68 -19.26 4.51
C ASP A 94 -4.43 -19.95 3.92
N PRO A 95 -3.71 -20.79 4.70
CA PRO A 95 -2.60 -21.57 4.18
C PRO A 95 -2.96 -22.44 2.97
N GLU A 96 -4.20 -22.95 2.87
CA GLU A 96 -4.64 -23.79 1.75
C GLU A 96 -4.74 -23.01 0.44
N VAL A 97 -5.07 -21.71 0.51
CA VAL A 97 -4.98 -20.80 -0.65
C VAL A 97 -3.54 -20.65 -1.10
N VAL A 98 -2.61 -20.49 -0.16
CA VAL A 98 -1.17 -20.41 -0.47
C VAL A 98 -0.65 -21.74 -1.01
N ARG A 99 -1.12 -22.88 -0.47
CA ARG A 99 -0.72 -24.22 -0.93
C ARG A 99 -1.05 -24.44 -2.40
N ALA A 100 -2.23 -24.00 -2.86
CA ALA A 100 -2.58 -24.06 -4.28
C ALA A 100 -1.59 -23.30 -5.16
N ILE A 101 -1.17 -22.10 -4.73
CA ILE A 101 -0.22 -21.29 -5.49
C ILE A 101 1.18 -21.91 -5.48
N VAL A 102 1.62 -22.47 -4.34
CA VAL A 102 2.87 -23.22 -4.21
C VAL A 102 2.88 -24.40 -5.18
N ASP A 103 1.84 -25.24 -5.17
CA ASP A 103 1.75 -26.41 -6.05
C ASP A 103 1.77 -26.01 -7.54
N MET A 104 1.05 -24.94 -7.90
CA MET A 104 1.07 -24.42 -9.27
C MET A 104 2.44 -23.86 -9.68
N ALA A 105 3.16 -23.22 -8.77
CA ALA A 105 4.52 -22.74 -9.01
C ALA A 105 5.52 -23.90 -9.15
N LEU A 106 5.40 -24.95 -8.33
CA LEU A 106 6.21 -26.16 -8.44
C LEU A 106 5.96 -26.87 -9.77
N ALA A 107 4.69 -26.99 -10.18
CA ALA A 107 4.31 -27.56 -11.48
C ALA A 107 4.79 -26.72 -12.67
N ALA A 108 4.90 -25.40 -12.49
CA ALA A 108 5.50 -24.49 -13.46
C ALA A 108 7.05 -24.51 -13.46
N ASN A 109 7.66 -25.42 -12.69
CA ASN A 109 9.11 -25.56 -12.55
C ASN A 109 9.80 -24.31 -12.00
N ALA A 110 9.19 -23.65 -11.00
CA ALA A 110 9.88 -22.64 -10.20
C ALA A 110 11.18 -23.21 -9.60
N ALA A 111 12.24 -22.41 -9.63
CA ALA A 111 13.54 -22.78 -9.06
C ALA A 111 13.53 -22.68 -7.53
N GLU A 112 12.86 -21.65 -7.01
CA GLU A 112 12.69 -21.39 -5.58
C GLU A 112 11.30 -20.80 -5.33
N ILE A 113 10.73 -21.08 -4.16
CA ILE A 113 9.46 -20.51 -3.72
C ILE A 113 9.64 -19.97 -2.31
N TRP A 114 9.51 -18.66 -2.15
CA TRP A 114 9.62 -17.98 -0.88
C TRP A 114 8.23 -17.53 -0.44
N ILE A 115 7.72 -18.11 0.64
CA ILE A 115 6.53 -17.58 1.32
C ILE A 115 7.04 -16.55 2.32
N VAL A 116 6.78 -15.27 2.04
CA VAL A 116 7.39 -14.15 2.75
C VAL A 116 6.41 -13.45 3.67
N GLU A 117 6.82 -13.13 4.89
CA GLU A 117 6.10 -12.19 5.74
C GLU A 117 7.04 -11.53 6.75
N THR A 118 6.55 -10.53 7.48
CA THR A 118 7.28 -9.94 8.60
C THR A 118 6.34 -9.23 9.59
N SER A 119 6.77 -9.16 10.85
CA SER A 119 6.19 -8.32 11.88
C SER A 119 7.28 -7.70 12.74
N LEU A 120 6.91 -6.87 13.73
CA LEU A 120 7.86 -6.29 14.70
C LEU A 120 8.68 -7.33 15.45
N THR A 121 8.11 -8.52 15.68
CA THR A 121 8.71 -9.58 16.51
C THR A 121 9.01 -10.84 15.71
N GLY A 122 8.94 -10.77 14.38
CA GLY A 122 9.13 -11.89 13.48
C GLY A 122 7.85 -12.34 12.79
N ALA A 123 7.96 -13.10 11.71
CA ALA A 123 6.81 -13.61 10.96
C ALA A 123 6.04 -14.69 11.74
N PHE A 124 4.72 -14.53 11.89
CA PHE A 124 3.83 -15.43 12.66
C PHE A 124 3.44 -16.70 11.89
N PHE A 125 4.35 -17.32 11.14
CA PHE A 125 4.02 -18.44 10.26
C PHE A 125 3.42 -19.62 11.03
N GLN A 126 4.03 -20.00 12.16
CA GLN A 126 3.60 -21.17 12.92
C GLN A 126 2.20 -20.97 13.52
N GLU A 127 1.97 -19.81 14.13
CA GLU A 127 0.70 -19.43 14.74
C GLU A 127 -0.43 -19.31 13.70
N CYS A 128 -0.08 -18.93 12.47
CA CYS A 128 -1.02 -18.82 11.35
C CYS A 128 -1.22 -20.16 10.60
N GLY A 129 -0.61 -21.25 11.06
CA GLY A 129 -0.77 -22.58 10.45
C GLY A 129 0.10 -22.85 9.22
N TYR A 130 1.09 -22.00 8.92
CA TYR A 130 2.01 -22.18 7.79
C TYR A 130 3.16 -23.17 8.07
N GLY A 131 3.27 -23.68 9.31
CA GLY A 131 4.37 -24.57 9.70
C GLY A 131 4.50 -25.84 8.87
N TYR A 132 3.43 -26.32 8.22
CA TYR A 132 3.52 -27.50 7.33
C TYR A 132 4.29 -27.25 6.04
N PHE A 133 4.58 -25.98 5.69
CA PHE A 133 5.48 -25.67 4.59
C PHE A 133 6.94 -26.01 4.91
N ASP A 134 7.30 -26.16 6.19
CA ASP A 134 8.62 -26.64 6.59
C ASP A 134 8.81 -28.10 6.14
N GLY A 135 9.66 -28.30 5.13
CA GLY A 135 9.92 -29.61 4.53
C GLY A 135 8.87 -30.07 3.51
N TYR A 136 8.00 -29.18 3.02
CA TYR A 136 6.98 -29.49 2.01
C TYR A 136 7.59 -29.89 0.65
N ASP A 137 8.58 -29.13 0.18
CA ASP A 137 9.42 -29.42 -0.98
C ASP A 137 10.77 -28.71 -0.75
N PRO A 138 11.92 -29.27 -1.18
CA PRO A 138 13.23 -28.64 -0.99
C PRO A 138 13.38 -27.24 -1.59
N ARG A 139 12.47 -26.82 -2.48
CA ARG A 139 12.45 -25.48 -3.09
C ARG A 139 11.59 -24.47 -2.33
N VAL A 140 10.81 -24.89 -1.33
CA VAL A 140 9.86 -24.05 -0.60
C VAL A 140 10.46 -23.61 0.74
N SER A 141 10.43 -22.31 0.99
CA SER A 141 10.96 -21.71 2.23
C SER A 141 9.98 -20.70 2.82
N LEU A 142 9.79 -20.76 4.13
CA LEU A 142 9.20 -19.67 4.92
C LEU A 142 10.29 -18.63 5.21
N VAL A 143 10.07 -17.39 4.79
CA VAL A 143 11.10 -16.33 4.84
C VAL A 143 10.56 -15.13 5.61
N ASP A 144 11.20 -14.81 6.73
CA ASP A 144 10.98 -13.53 7.40
C ASP A 144 11.72 -12.43 6.62
N LEU A 145 11.01 -11.38 6.22
CA LEU A 145 11.61 -10.23 5.53
C LEU A 145 12.52 -9.40 6.46
N ASN A 146 12.39 -9.56 7.78
CA ASN A 146 13.30 -8.92 8.73
C ASN A 146 14.75 -9.39 8.49
N GLY A 147 15.65 -8.44 8.28
CA GLY A 147 17.07 -8.72 8.07
C GLY A 147 17.45 -9.08 6.63
N LEU A 148 16.50 -9.13 5.69
CA LEU A 148 16.84 -9.21 4.26
C LEU A 148 17.46 -7.89 3.76
N PRO A 149 18.37 -7.95 2.79
CA PRO A 149 18.94 -6.76 2.19
C PRO A 149 17.87 -5.95 1.44
N TYR A 150 17.93 -4.64 1.59
CA TYR A 150 17.03 -3.69 0.96
C TYR A 150 17.79 -2.65 0.14
N GLY A 151 17.09 -2.07 -0.84
CA GLY A 151 17.55 -0.97 -1.66
C GLY A 151 16.47 0.09 -1.77
N MET A 152 16.87 1.31 -2.17
CA MET A 152 15.92 2.37 -2.47
C MET A 152 15.34 2.16 -3.86
N ALA A 153 14.06 1.79 -3.93
CA ALA A 153 13.34 1.67 -5.19
C ALA A 153 12.76 3.04 -5.57
N PRO A 154 13.01 3.55 -6.79
CA PRO A 154 12.39 4.78 -7.26
C PRO A 154 10.86 4.60 -7.40
N VAL A 155 10.11 5.67 -7.16
CA VAL A 155 8.66 5.73 -7.36
C VAL A 155 8.38 6.81 -8.44
N PRO A 156 8.32 6.43 -9.72
CA PRO A 156 8.04 7.38 -10.79
C PRO A 156 6.65 8.00 -10.62
N GLY A 157 6.59 9.33 -10.52
CA GLY A 157 5.33 10.03 -10.28
C GLY A 157 4.74 9.82 -8.87
N GLY A 158 5.59 9.44 -7.91
CA GLY A 158 5.15 9.14 -6.55
C GLY A 158 4.40 10.28 -5.85
N MET A 159 3.35 9.89 -5.14
CA MET A 159 2.40 10.80 -4.49
C MET A 159 2.85 11.19 -3.09
N ALA A 160 3.30 10.23 -2.28
CA ALA A 160 3.81 10.45 -0.93
C ALA A 160 5.33 10.27 -0.85
N TYR A 161 5.91 9.41 -1.68
CA TYR A 161 7.34 9.13 -1.73
C TYR A 161 7.87 9.14 -3.16
N SER A 162 9.05 9.71 -3.41
CA SER A 162 9.76 9.55 -4.70
C SER A 162 10.64 8.31 -4.75
N ALA A 163 10.94 7.71 -3.61
CA ALA A 163 11.63 6.44 -3.47
C ALA A 163 11.29 5.77 -2.14
N ILE A 164 11.20 4.44 -2.12
CA ILE A 164 10.84 3.64 -0.95
C ILE A 164 11.88 2.52 -0.78
N ALA A 165 12.39 2.34 0.43
CA ALA A 165 13.20 1.18 0.78
C ALA A 165 12.38 -0.12 0.65
N LEU A 166 12.86 -1.07 -0.15
CA LEU A 166 12.23 -2.36 -0.42
C LEU A 166 13.27 -3.49 -0.49
N PRO A 167 12.90 -4.75 -0.19
CA PRO A 167 13.82 -5.88 -0.35
C PRO A 167 14.32 -5.99 -1.80
N ILE A 168 15.64 -6.09 -1.99
CA ILE A 168 16.23 -6.13 -3.34
C ILE A 168 15.77 -7.34 -4.15
N ALA A 169 15.38 -8.42 -3.46
CA ALA A 169 14.87 -9.64 -4.07
C ALA A 169 13.60 -9.43 -4.91
N LEU A 170 12.84 -8.35 -4.68
CA LEU A 170 11.64 -8.03 -5.48
C LEU A 170 11.95 -7.56 -6.91
N PHE A 171 13.19 -7.10 -7.13
CA PHE A 171 13.67 -6.51 -8.38
C PHE A 171 14.65 -7.40 -9.12
N ASP A 172 14.90 -8.62 -8.62
CA ASP A 172 15.65 -9.63 -9.35
C ASP A 172 14.91 -9.97 -10.66
N GLU A 173 15.62 -10.08 -11.77
CA GLU A 173 15.03 -10.44 -13.07
C GLU A 173 14.35 -11.83 -13.05
N ASN A 174 14.78 -12.68 -12.12
CA ASN A 174 14.23 -14.00 -11.89
C ASN A 174 13.19 -14.01 -10.76
N ALA A 175 12.72 -12.86 -10.27
CA ALA A 175 11.62 -12.79 -9.32
C ALA A 175 10.25 -12.81 -10.02
N TYR A 176 9.32 -13.61 -9.50
CA TYR A 176 7.89 -13.58 -9.81
C TYR A 176 7.10 -13.36 -8.52
N VAL A 177 6.52 -12.18 -8.35
CA VAL A 177 5.90 -11.74 -7.09
C VAL A 177 4.39 -11.97 -7.13
N VAL A 178 3.90 -12.77 -6.18
CA VAL A 178 2.47 -13.04 -6.00
C VAL A 178 1.99 -12.41 -4.71
N SER A 179 1.03 -11.50 -4.81
CA SER A 179 0.31 -10.96 -3.64
C SER A 179 -0.86 -11.87 -3.30
N VAL A 180 -0.89 -12.43 -2.09
CA VAL A 180 -1.98 -13.30 -1.60
C VAL A 180 -2.66 -12.62 -0.42
N ALA A 181 -3.51 -11.65 -0.74
CA ALA A 181 -4.15 -10.82 0.26
C ALA A 181 -5.38 -11.51 0.87
N LYS A 182 -5.86 -10.95 1.97
CA LYS A 182 -7.11 -11.31 2.62
C LYS A 182 -8.19 -10.30 2.26
N MET A 183 -9.40 -10.75 1.94
CA MET A 183 -10.57 -9.91 1.73
C MET A 183 -11.03 -9.31 3.05
N LYS A 184 -10.70 -8.04 3.31
CA LYS A 184 -11.10 -7.40 4.57
C LYS A 184 -11.42 -5.92 4.47
N VAL A 185 -12.32 -5.50 5.33
CA VAL A 185 -12.57 -4.10 5.65
C VAL A 185 -11.42 -3.54 6.49
N HIS A 186 -11.11 -2.25 6.30
CA HIS A 186 -10.05 -1.56 7.04
C HIS A 186 -10.48 -0.15 7.42
N ASN A 187 -10.40 0.19 8.70
CA ASN A 187 -10.88 1.46 9.23
C ASN A 187 -10.26 2.74 8.60
N LEU A 188 -9.01 2.72 8.14
CA LEU A 188 -8.36 3.86 7.45
C LEU A 188 -8.53 3.92 5.92
N THR A 189 -8.63 2.77 5.25
CA THR A 189 -8.62 2.68 3.78
C THR A 189 -9.91 2.13 3.21
N MET A 190 -10.92 1.89 4.04
CA MET A 190 -12.16 1.16 3.75
C MET A 190 -11.97 -0.34 3.45
N ALA A 191 -10.99 -0.71 2.63
CA ALA A 191 -10.64 -2.10 2.35
C ALA A 191 -9.12 -2.33 2.43
N SER A 192 -8.71 -3.56 2.74
CA SER A 192 -7.38 -4.09 2.44
C SER A 192 -7.53 -5.30 1.54
N LEU A 193 -6.84 -5.24 0.41
CA LEU A 193 -6.87 -6.24 -0.66
C LEU A 193 -5.46 -6.36 -1.25
N SER A 194 -5.32 -6.73 -2.53
CA SER A 194 -4.04 -7.06 -3.15
C SER A 194 -3.08 -5.88 -3.22
N MET A 195 -3.53 -4.69 -3.65
CA MET A 195 -2.62 -3.54 -3.75
C MET A 195 -2.05 -3.14 -2.39
N LYS A 196 -2.91 -3.12 -1.36
CA LYS A 196 -2.50 -2.74 0.00
C LYS A 196 -1.65 -3.81 0.65
N ASN A 197 -1.73 -5.08 0.25
CA ASN A 197 -0.88 -6.14 0.79
C ASN A 197 0.63 -5.90 0.53
N MET A 198 0.97 -5.09 -0.48
CA MET A 198 2.36 -4.65 -0.74
C MET A 198 2.96 -3.85 0.43
N TYR A 199 2.13 -3.33 1.34
CA TYR A 199 2.60 -2.73 2.61
C TYR A 199 3.44 -3.66 3.47
N GLY A 200 3.39 -4.97 3.26
CA GLY A 200 4.19 -5.90 4.05
C GLY A 200 5.66 -5.95 3.65
N PHE A 201 6.07 -5.33 2.53
CA PHE A 201 7.45 -5.41 2.04
C PHE A 201 8.44 -4.39 2.63
N PRO A 202 8.09 -3.10 2.81
CA PRO A 202 9.04 -2.12 3.32
C PRO A 202 9.64 -2.55 4.67
N PRO A 203 10.95 -2.38 4.91
CA PRO A 203 11.56 -2.75 6.19
C PRO A 203 11.01 -1.87 7.32
N ILE A 204 10.62 -2.49 8.43
CA ILE A 204 9.90 -1.83 9.53
C ILE A 204 10.75 -0.70 10.17
N GLU A 205 12.06 -0.89 10.28
CA GLU A 205 12.99 0.01 10.97
C GLU A 205 12.97 1.46 10.45
N PHE A 206 12.72 1.67 9.17
CA PHE A 206 12.62 3.02 8.60
C PHE A 206 11.26 3.65 8.78
N TYR A 207 10.18 2.87 8.88
CA TYR A 207 8.83 3.39 8.77
C TYR A 207 8.05 3.34 10.09
N THR A 208 8.74 3.30 11.22
CA THR A 208 8.14 3.33 12.56
C THR A 208 7.85 4.76 13.02
N ALA A 209 6.76 4.98 13.77
CA ALA A 209 6.37 6.30 14.27
C ALA A 209 5.89 6.22 15.73
N PRO A 210 6.81 6.19 16.72
CA PRO A 210 6.47 6.08 18.13
C PRO A 210 5.41 7.11 18.58
N PRO A 211 4.42 6.72 19.40
CA PRO A 211 4.28 5.43 20.09
C PRO A 211 3.68 4.31 19.22
N ARG A 212 3.26 4.59 17.96
CA ARG A 212 2.70 3.59 17.06
C ARG A 212 3.82 2.88 16.29
N LEU A 213 4.00 1.59 16.57
CA LEU A 213 5.04 0.78 15.96
C LEU A 213 4.61 0.22 14.59
N GLY A 214 5.51 -0.51 13.93
CA GLY A 214 5.28 -1.07 12.59
C GLY A 214 5.58 -0.04 11.49
N ARG A 215 4.81 -0.05 10.40
CA ARG A 215 4.97 0.91 9.27
C ARG A 215 4.10 2.15 9.42
N TYR A 216 3.92 2.62 10.66
CA TYR A 216 2.96 3.68 10.96
C TYR A 216 3.40 5.06 10.45
N ALA A 217 4.70 5.28 10.20
CA ALA A 217 5.17 6.51 9.55
C ALA A 217 4.56 6.64 8.13
N MET A 218 4.49 5.56 7.36
CA MET A 218 3.83 5.57 6.04
C MET A 218 2.33 5.84 6.17
N HIS A 219 1.67 5.29 7.20
CA HIS A 219 0.25 5.56 7.47
C HIS A 219 0.02 7.05 7.82
N ASN A 220 0.90 7.62 8.64
CA ASN A 220 0.87 9.02 9.07
C ASN A 220 1.25 10.01 7.97
N ARG A 221 2.00 9.56 6.94
CA ARG A 221 2.24 10.35 5.75
C ARG A 221 1.01 10.35 4.87
N SER A 222 0.62 9.17 4.40
CA SER A 222 -0.72 8.84 3.93
C SER A 222 -0.76 7.39 3.50
N VAL A 223 -1.68 6.61 4.07
CA VAL A 223 -1.84 5.20 3.72
C VAL A 223 -2.31 4.97 2.29
N ASN A 224 -3.14 5.85 1.73
CA ASN A 224 -3.69 5.66 0.39
C ASN A 224 -2.65 5.96 -0.68
N GLU A 225 -2.02 7.14 -0.63
CA GLU A 225 -0.93 7.55 -1.51
C GLU A 225 0.26 6.58 -1.44
N SER A 226 0.67 6.17 -0.23
CA SER A 226 1.75 5.17 -0.07
C SER A 226 1.40 3.80 -0.66
N THR A 227 0.12 3.40 -0.64
CA THR A 227 -0.32 2.15 -1.30
C THR A 227 -0.09 2.23 -2.80
N VAL A 228 -0.39 3.38 -3.42
CA VAL A 228 -0.15 3.62 -4.84
C VAL A 228 1.35 3.62 -5.13
N ASP A 229 2.14 4.33 -4.32
CA ASP A 229 3.59 4.43 -4.49
C ASP A 229 4.29 3.06 -4.44
N LEU A 230 3.86 2.17 -3.54
CA LEU A 230 4.36 0.80 -3.48
C LEU A 230 4.09 0.03 -4.78
N ASN A 231 2.91 0.19 -5.37
CA ASN A 231 2.54 -0.46 -6.62
C ASN A 231 3.18 0.21 -7.85
N LEU A 232 3.52 1.52 -7.77
CA LEU A 232 4.33 2.20 -8.78
C LEU A 232 5.80 1.75 -8.75
N ALA A 233 6.35 1.50 -7.56
CA ALA A 233 7.70 0.96 -7.41
C ALA A 233 7.76 -0.50 -7.86
N ARG A 234 6.82 -1.34 -7.40
CA ARG A 234 6.73 -2.75 -7.74
C ARG A 234 5.30 -3.25 -7.60
N GLN A 235 4.55 -3.28 -8.70
CA GLN A 235 3.27 -4.00 -8.76
C GLN A 235 3.53 -5.51 -8.66
N PRO A 236 2.69 -6.32 -7.99
CA PRO A 236 2.82 -7.79 -8.07
C PRO A 236 2.57 -8.30 -9.50
N ASP A 237 3.22 -9.40 -9.89
CA ASP A 237 3.03 -10.03 -11.20
C ASP A 237 1.72 -10.82 -11.25
N PHE A 238 1.23 -11.25 -10.08
CA PHE A 238 -0.05 -11.92 -9.96
C PHE A 238 -0.69 -11.61 -8.59
N ALA A 239 -2.01 -11.47 -8.58
CA ALA A 239 -2.79 -11.12 -7.40
C ALA A 239 -3.81 -12.22 -7.12
N VAL A 240 -3.86 -12.66 -5.87
CA VAL A 240 -4.88 -13.55 -5.32
C VAL A 240 -5.44 -12.89 -4.07
N VAL A 241 -6.76 -12.88 -3.93
CA VAL A 241 -7.45 -12.43 -2.73
C VAL A 241 -8.27 -13.58 -2.17
N ASP A 242 -7.87 -14.03 -1.00
CA ASP A 242 -8.56 -15.01 -0.18
C ASP A 242 -9.78 -14.36 0.49
N GLY A 243 -10.97 -14.82 0.14
CA GLY A 243 -12.22 -14.46 0.80
C GLY A 243 -12.95 -15.66 1.39
N ILE A 244 -12.33 -16.83 1.59
CA ILE A 244 -13.02 -18.01 2.16
C ILE A 244 -13.67 -17.60 3.50
N TRP A 245 -12.83 -17.13 4.41
CA TRP A 245 -13.21 -16.27 5.52
C TRP A 245 -12.67 -14.86 5.24
N ALA A 246 -13.59 -13.92 5.04
CA ALA A 246 -13.33 -12.49 4.94
C ALA A 246 -13.52 -11.81 6.31
N LEU A 247 -13.24 -10.52 6.39
CA LEU A 247 -13.44 -9.73 7.63
C LEU A 247 -14.22 -8.44 7.34
N GLU A 248 -15.32 -8.25 8.06
CA GLU A 248 -16.15 -7.04 8.01
C GLU A 248 -16.14 -6.28 9.34
N GLY A 249 -16.79 -5.11 9.39
CA GLY A 249 -16.89 -4.28 10.59
C GLY A 249 -15.58 -3.59 10.96
N MET A 250 -15.18 -3.66 12.23
CA MET A 250 -14.06 -2.88 12.80
C MET A 250 -12.67 -3.45 12.49
N GLY A 251 -12.42 -3.77 11.21
CA GLY A 251 -11.09 -4.17 10.72
C GLY A 251 -10.02 -3.09 10.90
N PRO A 252 -8.73 -3.45 10.78
CA PRO A 252 -8.26 -4.59 9.99
C PRO A 252 -7.96 -5.88 10.75
N TRP A 253 -8.23 -5.91 12.06
CA TRP A 253 -8.17 -7.13 12.88
C TRP A 253 -9.34 -7.23 13.87
N GLY A 254 -9.86 -6.12 14.41
CA GLY A 254 -10.99 -6.13 15.36
C GLY A 254 -12.37 -6.28 14.72
N GLY A 255 -12.46 -6.91 13.55
CA GLY A 255 -13.71 -7.07 12.81
C GLY A 255 -14.49 -8.32 13.18
N VAL A 256 -15.51 -8.64 12.36
CA VAL A 256 -16.30 -9.87 12.46
C VAL A 256 -15.95 -10.75 11.24
N PRO A 257 -15.54 -12.02 11.45
CA PRO A 257 -15.32 -12.93 10.34
C PRO A 257 -16.61 -13.18 9.56
N ARG A 258 -16.51 -13.17 8.24
CA ARG A 258 -17.63 -13.43 7.32
C ARG A 258 -17.21 -14.48 6.31
N ARG A 259 -17.91 -15.60 6.29
CA ARG A 259 -17.70 -16.64 5.29
C ARG A 259 -18.24 -16.19 3.93
N MET A 260 -17.39 -16.17 2.91
CA MET A 260 -17.81 -15.92 1.52
C MET A 260 -17.57 -17.12 0.62
N ASP A 261 -16.64 -18.01 0.98
CA ASP A 261 -16.26 -19.17 0.14
C ASP A 261 -15.77 -18.75 -1.26
N LEU A 262 -15.13 -17.57 -1.36
CA LEU A 262 -14.64 -16.99 -2.61
C LEU A 262 -13.13 -16.82 -2.61
N VAL A 263 -12.51 -17.06 -3.76
CA VAL A 263 -11.16 -16.57 -4.09
C VAL A 263 -11.22 -15.83 -5.41
N MET A 264 -10.50 -14.71 -5.50
CA MET A 264 -10.38 -13.92 -6.73
C MET A 264 -8.92 -13.84 -7.14
N ALA A 265 -8.66 -13.98 -8.44
CA ALA A 265 -7.29 -14.00 -8.95
C ALA A 265 -7.14 -13.31 -10.30
N GLY A 266 -5.96 -12.76 -10.58
CA GLY A 266 -5.64 -12.16 -11.87
C GLY A 266 -4.25 -11.52 -11.93
N ALA A 267 -3.81 -11.19 -13.14
CA ALA A 267 -2.49 -10.62 -13.39
C ALA A 267 -2.36 -9.12 -13.04
N ASN A 268 -3.45 -8.47 -12.61
CA ASN A 268 -3.42 -7.06 -12.22
C ASN A 268 -4.14 -6.86 -10.88
N ALA A 269 -3.39 -6.43 -9.86
CA ALA A 269 -3.91 -6.24 -8.51
C ALA A 269 -5.08 -5.24 -8.43
N LEU A 270 -5.02 -4.14 -9.20
CA LEU A 270 -6.10 -3.15 -9.20
C LEU A 270 -7.41 -3.74 -9.76
N ALA A 271 -7.31 -4.54 -10.84
CA ALA A 271 -8.47 -5.24 -11.39
C ALA A 271 -9.08 -6.23 -10.39
N VAL A 272 -8.24 -7.04 -9.74
CA VAL A 272 -8.70 -7.99 -8.70
C VAL A 272 -9.38 -7.23 -7.56
N ASP A 273 -8.78 -6.14 -7.08
CA ASP A 273 -9.34 -5.35 -6.00
C ASP A 273 -10.71 -4.74 -6.36
N TYR A 274 -10.92 -4.27 -7.59
CA TYR A 274 -12.24 -3.81 -8.05
C TYR A 274 -13.31 -4.90 -7.97
N VAL A 275 -13.00 -6.14 -8.37
CA VAL A 275 -13.96 -7.26 -8.32
C VAL A 275 -14.21 -7.69 -6.87
N CYS A 276 -13.19 -7.65 -6.00
CA CYS A 276 -13.38 -7.90 -4.57
C CYS A 276 -14.34 -6.89 -3.95
N LEU A 277 -14.20 -5.59 -4.27
CA LEU A 277 -15.11 -4.56 -3.77
C LEU A 277 -16.55 -4.76 -4.25
N MET A 278 -16.73 -5.24 -5.48
CA MET A 278 -18.04 -5.67 -5.99
C MET A 278 -18.63 -6.81 -5.16
N ALA A 279 -17.84 -7.85 -4.84
CA ALA A 279 -18.30 -8.94 -3.96
C ALA A 279 -18.58 -8.50 -2.52
N MET A 280 -17.82 -7.54 -2.00
CA MET A 280 -18.03 -6.97 -0.66
C MET A 280 -19.19 -5.96 -0.59
N GLY A 281 -19.82 -5.62 -1.73
CA GLY A 281 -20.85 -4.59 -1.78
C GLY A 281 -20.34 -3.19 -1.40
N ILE A 282 -19.03 -2.93 -1.55
CA ILE A 282 -18.40 -1.66 -1.20
C ILE A 282 -18.21 -0.83 -2.48
N PRO A 283 -18.77 0.39 -2.58
CA PRO A 283 -18.52 1.26 -3.71
C PRO A 283 -17.04 1.62 -3.81
N SER A 284 -16.42 1.42 -4.98
CA SER A 284 -14.98 1.66 -5.20
C SER A 284 -14.53 3.08 -4.86
N MET A 285 -15.40 4.08 -5.05
CA MET A 285 -15.14 5.48 -4.67
C MET A 285 -14.89 5.68 -3.17
N ARG A 286 -15.24 4.71 -2.32
CA ARG A 286 -14.95 4.72 -0.88
C ARG A 286 -13.54 4.26 -0.54
N VAL A 287 -12.77 3.80 -1.53
CA VAL A 287 -11.42 3.26 -1.36
C VAL A 287 -10.45 4.15 -2.17
N PRO A 288 -9.91 5.24 -1.57
CA PRO A 288 -9.24 6.29 -2.33
C PRO A 288 -8.05 5.82 -3.16
N HIS A 289 -7.27 4.85 -2.65
CA HIS A 289 -6.10 4.35 -3.36
C HIS A 289 -6.42 3.63 -4.68
N LEU A 290 -7.61 3.07 -4.88
CA LEU A 290 -7.98 2.51 -6.20
C LEU A 290 -8.16 3.62 -7.24
N LEU A 291 -8.85 4.70 -6.87
CA LEU A 291 -9.00 5.86 -7.76
C LEU A 291 -7.63 6.46 -8.12
N TYR A 292 -6.77 6.64 -7.12
CA TYR A 292 -5.43 7.16 -7.33
C TYR A 292 -4.60 6.24 -8.23
N ALA A 293 -4.66 4.92 -8.02
CA ALA A 293 -3.98 3.94 -8.87
C ALA A 293 -4.50 3.94 -10.32
N THR A 294 -5.81 4.10 -10.53
CA THR A 294 -6.40 4.29 -11.85
C THR A 294 -5.83 5.54 -12.54
N ILE A 295 -5.78 6.67 -11.84
CA ILE A 295 -5.24 7.93 -12.38
C ILE A 295 -3.75 7.80 -12.70
N SER A 296 -3.00 7.06 -11.89
CA SER A 296 -1.58 6.75 -12.10
C SER A 296 -1.31 5.66 -13.15
N GLY A 297 -2.36 5.11 -13.78
CA GLY A 297 -2.22 4.15 -14.89
C GLY A 297 -1.82 2.73 -14.48
N LEU A 298 -2.03 2.34 -13.23
CA LEU A 298 -1.66 1.01 -12.71
C LEU A 298 -2.59 -0.13 -13.15
N GLY A 299 -3.71 0.18 -13.82
CA GLY A 299 -4.71 -0.83 -14.20
C GLY A 299 -5.98 -0.21 -14.79
N PRO A 300 -7.13 -0.89 -14.66
CA PRO A 300 -8.38 -0.47 -15.31
C PRO A 300 -8.91 0.87 -14.78
N ALA A 301 -9.74 1.53 -15.59
CA ALA A 301 -10.47 2.72 -15.17
C ALA A 301 -11.67 2.41 -14.27
N GLY A 302 -12.13 1.15 -14.29
CA GLY A 302 -13.17 0.63 -13.42
C GLY A 302 -13.65 -0.74 -13.90
N LEU A 303 -14.73 -1.23 -13.30
CA LEU A 303 -15.31 -2.56 -13.60
C LEU A 303 -15.66 -2.79 -15.07
N ALA A 304 -15.97 -1.73 -15.83
CA ALA A 304 -16.31 -1.84 -17.25
C ALA A 304 -15.14 -2.32 -18.13
N ASP A 305 -13.89 -2.17 -17.66
CA ASP A 305 -12.69 -2.63 -18.36
C ASP A 305 -12.28 -4.05 -17.93
N ILE A 306 -13.06 -4.69 -17.04
CA ILE A 306 -12.73 -5.97 -16.42
C ILE A 306 -13.68 -7.06 -16.92
N ASN A 307 -13.10 -8.10 -17.51
CA ASN A 307 -13.77 -9.35 -17.86
C ASN A 307 -13.74 -10.28 -16.64
N ILE A 308 -14.88 -10.45 -15.97
CA ILE A 308 -15.02 -11.36 -14.83
C ILE A 308 -15.35 -12.76 -15.37
N GLN A 309 -14.57 -13.76 -14.98
CA GLN A 309 -14.66 -15.15 -15.45
C GLN A 309 -14.71 -16.14 -14.29
N GLY A 310 -15.14 -17.36 -14.55
CA GLY A 310 -15.21 -18.44 -13.55
C GLY A 310 -16.55 -18.53 -12.86
N ASP A 311 -16.52 -18.85 -11.55
CA ASP A 311 -17.73 -19.08 -10.76
C ASP A 311 -18.51 -17.79 -10.50
N GLY A 312 -19.84 -17.90 -10.37
CA GLY A 312 -20.70 -16.79 -9.99
C GLY A 312 -20.66 -16.51 -8.49
N PHE A 313 -20.88 -15.25 -8.12
CA PHE A 313 -21.04 -14.83 -6.73
C PHE A 313 -22.18 -13.81 -6.59
N ASN A 314 -22.78 -13.77 -5.41
CA ASN A 314 -23.71 -12.72 -5.03
C ASN A 314 -22.96 -11.70 -4.16
N PRO A 315 -22.98 -10.40 -4.51
CA PRO A 315 -22.47 -9.36 -3.63
C PRO A 315 -23.09 -9.48 -2.24
N ALA A 316 -22.23 -9.49 -1.23
CA ALA A 316 -22.62 -9.50 0.16
C ALA A 316 -22.35 -8.11 0.71
N ALA A 317 -23.34 -7.42 1.26
CA ALA A 317 -23.13 -6.08 1.80
C ALA A 317 -22.34 -6.17 3.10
N PHE A 318 -21.04 -5.87 3.06
CA PHE A 318 -20.20 -5.93 4.25
C PHE A 318 -20.61 -4.87 5.26
N GLU A 319 -20.58 -5.23 6.55
CA GLU A 319 -20.60 -4.21 7.59
C GLU A 319 -19.34 -3.37 7.47
N ILE A 320 -19.50 -2.05 7.46
CA ILE A 320 -18.39 -1.10 7.34
C ILE A 320 -18.31 -0.26 8.61
N PRO A 321 -17.10 0.10 9.07
CA PRO A 321 -16.94 0.95 10.23
C PRO A 321 -17.48 2.35 9.90
N LEU A 322 -17.67 3.15 10.95
CA LEU A 322 -18.02 4.57 10.82
C LEU A 322 -17.12 5.23 9.77
N SER A 323 -17.76 5.85 8.76
CA SER A 323 -17.06 6.55 7.69
C SER A 323 -16.13 7.60 8.27
N LEU A 324 -14.82 7.41 8.13
CA LEU A 324 -13.87 8.49 8.32
C LEU A 324 -14.00 9.48 7.16
N PRO A 325 -13.73 10.78 7.39
CA PRO A 325 -13.61 11.70 6.28
C PRO A 325 -12.51 11.22 5.33
N THR A 326 -12.63 11.52 4.05
CA THR A 326 -11.53 11.43 3.09
C THR A 326 -11.10 12.83 2.71
N ALA A 327 -9.80 13.00 2.49
CA ALA A 327 -9.21 14.24 1.99
C ALA A 327 -8.53 13.97 0.65
N SER A 328 -8.74 14.87 -0.32
CA SER A 328 -7.97 14.84 -1.57
C SER A 328 -6.51 15.26 -1.31
N PRO A 329 -5.55 14.78 -2.12
CA PRO A 329 -4.17 15.25 -2.05
C PRO A 329 -4.11 16.79 -2.15
N PRO A 330 -3.52 17.50 -1.17
CA PRO A 330 -3.44 18.95 -1.21
C PRO A 330 -2.60 19.43 -2.40
N GLN A 331 -3.08 20.47 -3.08
CA GLN A 331 -2.46 21.07 -4.25
C GLN A 331 -1.99 22.49 -3.92
N ALA A 332 -0.71 22.78 -4.18
CA ALA A 332 -0.15 24.11 -4.06
C ALA A 332 -0.24 24.86 -5.39
N ASN A 333 -0.75 26.11 -5.37
CA ASN A 333 -0.82 26.96 -6.56
C ASN A 333 -0.42 28.42 -6.25
N PRO A 334 0.67 28.95 -6.83
CA PRO A 334 1.63 28.23 -7.67
C PRO A 334 2.35 27.12 -6.90
N PHE A 335 2.73 26.03 -7.58
CA PHE A 335 3.47 24.93 -6.97
C PHE A 335 4.85 25.38 -6.47
N THR A 336 5.53 26.19 -7.30
CA THR A 336 6.84 26.78 -7.03
C THR A 336 6.68 28.27 -6.78
N PHE A 337 7.28 28.79 -5.70
CA PHE A 337 7.18 30.20 -5.32
C PHE A 337 8.40 30.69 -4.53
N ASN A 338 8.61 32.01 -4.53
CA ASN A 338 9.73 32.67 -3.85
C ASN A 338 9.26 33.63 -2.74
N PRO A 339 9.30 33.18 -1.46
CA PRO A 339 8.94 34.01 -0.30
C PRO A 339 9.79 35.28 -0.15
N GLN A 340 11.04 35.28 -0.61
CA GLN A 340 11.92 36.45 -0.53
C GLN A 340 11.49 37.56 -1.50
N ALA A 341 10.83 37.21 -2.60
CA ALA A 341 10.20 38.16 -3.52
C ALA A 341 8.80 38.61 -3.06
N GLY A 342 8.34 38.16 -1.88
CA GLY A 342 6.99 38.42 -1.39
C GLY A 342 5.91 37.53 -2.03
N GLU A 343 6.32 36.47 -2.74
CA GLU A 343 5.38 35.49 -3.30
C GLU A 343 4.92 34.51 -2.23
N GLY A 344 3.77 33.88 -2.46
CA GLY A 344 3.22 32.82 -1.63
C GLY A 344 2.53 31.78 -2.50
N THR A 345 2.05 30.72 -1.88
CA THR A 345 1.21 29.71 -2.52
C THR A 345 -0.14 29.61 -1.84
N VAL A 346 -1.16 29.18 -2.58
CA VAL A 346 -2.45 28.79 -2.03
C VAL A 346 -2.53 27.27 -2.04
N ILE A 347 -2.63 26.69 -0.85
CA ILE A 347 -2.88 25.27 -0.67
C ILE A 347 -4.37 25.01 -0.77
N SER A 348 -4.79 24.07 -1.63
CA SER A 348 -6.17 23.67 -1.82
C SER A 348 -6.35 22.17 -1.61
N CYS A 349 -7.34 21.76 -0.83
CA CYS A 349 -7.76 20.35 -0.73
C CYS A 349 -9.28 20.26 -0.54
N ALA A 350 -9.85 19.07 -0.72
CA ALA A 350 -11.28 18.83 -0.53
C ALA A 350 -11.50 17.72 0.50
N VAL A 351 -12.52 17.89 1.34
CA VAL A 351 -13.03 16.83 2.22
C VAL A 351 -14.45 16.44 1.82
N ASN A 352 -14.76 15.15 1.87
CA ASN A 352 -16.03 14.61 1.39
C ASN A 352 -17.20 14.74 2.38
N MET A 353 -16.93 15.06 3.65
CA MET A 353 -17.94 15.18 4.70
C MET A 353 -17.47 16.13 5.80
N PRO A 354 -18.38 16.66 6.64
CA PRO A 354 -17.99 17.48 7.79
C PRO A 354 -17.06 16.72 8.74
N CYS A 355 -15.99 17.38 9.18
CA CYS A 355 -14.94 16.77 9.99
C CYS A 355 -14.22 17.78 10.88
N GLN A 356 -13.29 17.29 11.72
CA GLN A 356 -12.21 18.11 12.23
C GLN A 356 -11.02 17.98 11.29
N MET A 357 -10.34 19.09 11.00
CA MET A 357 -9.17 19.11 10.13
C MET A 357 -8.05 19.99 10.68
N MET A 358 -6.82 19.56 10.44
CA MET A 358 -5.57 20.30 10.63
C MET A 358 -4.77 20.27 9.31
N ILE A 359 -4.10 21.38 8.98
CA ILE A 359 -3.23 21.50 7.80
C ILE A 359 -1.90 22.06 8.24
N GLU A 360 -0.83 21.36 7.88
CA GLU A 360 0.53 21.76 8.18
C GLU A 360 1.46 21.55 6.99
N VAL A 361 2.52 22.35 6.96
CA VAL A 361 3.69 22.16 6.13
C VAL A 361 4.73 21.44 6.97
N VAL A 362 5.35 20.42 6.39
CA VAL A 362 6.37 19.59 7.01
C VAL A 362 7.66 19.58 6.17
N GLU A 363 8.79 19.41 6.84
CA GLU A 363 10.02 19.03 6.19
C GLU A 363 9.78 17.65 5.57
N ALA A 364 9.88 17.57 4.26
CA ALA A 364 9.65 16.32 3.57
C ALA A 364 10.73 16.18 2.51
N GLN A 365 11.79 15.45 2.86
CA GLN A 365 12.58 14.84 1.79
C GLN A 365 11.69 13.80 1.10
N PRO A 366 11.68 13.76 -0.24
CA PRO A 366 10.80 12.87 -0.99
C PRO A 366 10.86 11.39 -0.62
N PHE A 367 11.92 10.94 0.04
CA PHE A 367 12.11 9.55 0.46
C PHE A 367 12.14 9.38 1.99
N SER A 368 12.20 10.47 2.78
CA SER A 368 12.33 10.40 4.24
C SER A 368 11.02 10.01 4.92
N PRO A 369 11.02 9.03 5.84
CA PRO A 369 9.82 8.68 6.62
C PRO A 369 9.45 9.76 7.66
N ASP A 370 10.43 10.54 8.13
CA ASP A 370 10.21 11.63 9.08
C ASP A 370 9.53 12.83 8.42
N LEU A 371 8.57 13.43 9.14
CA LEU A 371 7.83 14.63 8.73
C LEU A 371 7.83 15.71 9.83
N PRO A 372 9.00 16.32 10.16
CA PRO A 372 9.07 17.43 11.10
C PRO A 372 8.16 18.59 10.68
N ARG A 373 7.44 19.23 11.60
CA ARG A 373 6.59 20.38 11.27
C ARG A 373 7.44 21.61 10.98
N VAL A 374 7.12 22.27 9.86
CA VAL A 374 7.70 23.56 9.44
C VAL A 374 6.75 24.69 9.76
N ARG A 375 5.47 24.52 9.43
CA ARG A 375 4.43 25.54 9.62
C ARG A 375 3.07 24.91 9.89
N LEU A 376 2.42 25.28 10.97
CA LEU A 376 0.99 25.03 11.15
C LEU A 376 0.21 26.10 10.37
N LEU A 377 -0.46 25.70 9.29
CA LEU A 377 -1.32 26.61 8.53
C LEU A 377 -2.69 26.75 9.19
N ARG A 378 -3.21 25.63 9.69
CA ARG A 378 -4.49 25.55 10.38
C ARG A 378 -4.42 24.49 11.46
N ASP A 379 -4.71 24.86 12.70
CA ASP A 379 -4.90 23.89 13.79
C ASP A 379 -6.24 23.16 13.68
N TRP A 380 -6.41 22.09 14.46
CA TRP A 380 -7.63 21.31 14.53
C TRP A 380 -8.86 22.19 14.74
N GLY A 381 -9.76 22.16 13.75
CA GLY A 381 -11.03 22.88 13.81
C GLY A 381 -12.08 22.25 12.91
N ALA A 382 -13.35 22.61 13.17
CA ALA A 382 -14.49 22.16 12.39
C ALA A 382 -14.35 22.59 10.92
N GLN A 383 -14.64 21.67 10.01
CA GLN A 383 -14.69 21.90 8.57
C GLN A 383 -15.94 21.25 7.99
N ASP A 384 -16.68 21.99 7.16
CA ASP A 384 -17.77 21.44 6.34
C ASP A 384 -17.24 20.76 5.08
N ALA A 385 -18.03 19.83 4.53
CA ALA A 385 -17.71 19.17 3.27
C ALA A 385 -17.45 20.19 2.14
N GLY A 386 -16.45 19.93 1.31
CA GLY A 386 -16.09 20.80 0.18
C GLY A 386 -14.61 21.15 0.13
N ILE A 387 -14.31 22.15 -0.70
CA ILE A 387 -12.95 22.62 -0.95
C ILE A 387 -12.57 23.63 0.15
N ILE A 388 -11.38 23.45 0.72
CA ILE A 388 -10.70 24.42 1.58
C ILE A 388 -9.48 24.96 0.84
N THR A 389 -9.26 26.27 0.96
CA THR A 389 -8.06 26.94 0.49
C THR A 389 -7.40 27.68 1.65
N ILE A 390 -6.08 27.61 1.73
CA ILE A 390 -5.30 28.29 2.77
C ILE A 390 -3.99 28.83 2.20
N PRO A 391 -3.68 30.13 2.37
CA PRO A 391 -2.42 30.67 1.90
C PRO A 391 -1.27 30.21 2.78
N TRP A 392 -0.11 30.01 2.15
CA TRP A 392 1.18 29.89 2.83
C TRP A 392 2.15 30.89 2.19
N ASP A 393 2.70 31.76 3.03
CA ASP A 393 3.66 32.81 2.66
C ASP A 393 5.11 32.31 2.65
N GLY A 394 5.33 31.00 2.78
CA GLY A 394 6.66 30.40 2.82
C GLY A 394 7.39 30.60 4.15
N ARG A 395 6.72 31.03 5.22
CA ARG A 395 7.34 31.19 6.55
C ARG A 395 7.15 29.98 7.44
N THR A 396 8.08 29.78 8.37
CA THR A 396 8.04 28.75 9.42
C THR A 396 7.14 29.19 10.59
N ASP A 397 6.90 28.30 11.56
CA ASP A 397 6.19 28.64 12.81
C ASP A 397 6.85 29.80 13.58
N ASN A 398 8.18 29.97 13.45
CA ASN A 398 8.93 31.06 14.10
C ASN A 398 8.87 32.39 13.33
N GLY A 399 8.26 32.40 12.14
CA GLY A 399 8.18 33.58 11.27
C GLY A 399 9.37 33.77 10.33
N ASP A 400 10.39 32.91 10.39
CA ASP A 400 11.51 32.91 9.45
C ASP A 400 11.09 32.44 8.06
N ILE A 401 11.78 32.89 7.00
CA ILE A 401 11.57 32.35 5.65
C ILE A 401 12.09 30.90 5.61
N ALA A 402 11.24 29.98 5.16
CA ALA A 402 11.62 28.59 4.97
C ALA A 402 12.73 28.49 3.91
N PRO A 403 13.80 27.71 4.13
CA PRO A 403 14.88 27.59 3.17
C PRO A 403 14.40 26.99 1.84
N PRO A 404 15.10 27.24 0.71
CA PRO A 404 14.77 26.62 -0.57
C PRO A 404 14.79 25.09 -0.49
N ALA A 405 13.64 24.48 -0.71
CA ALA A 405 13.44 23.03 -0.69
C ALA A 405 12.05 22.68 -1.24
N THR A 406 11.83 21.40 -1.50
CA THR A 406 10.48 20.85 -1.62
C THR A 406 9.96 20.51 -0.23
N TYR A 407 8.75 20.98 0.07
CA TYR A 407 8.06 20.76 1.33
C TYR A 407 6.85 19.87 1.14
N GLY A 408 6.54 19.11 2.19
CA GLY A 408 5.33 18.32 2.26
C GLY A 408 4.19 19.15 2.82
N VAL A 409 3.00 18.98 2.27
CA VAL A 409 1.77 19.53 2.82
C VAL A 409 0.95 18.35 3.32
N ARG A 410 0.74 18.29 4.63
CA ARG A 410 -0.03 17.23 5.27
C ARG A 410 -1.38 17.76 5.71
N VAL A 411 -2.42 17.08 5.25
CA VAL A 411 -3.80 17.28 5.71
C VAL A 411 -4.12 16.13 6.65
N ALA A 412 -4.54 16.45 7.88
CA ALA A 412 -5.02 15.49 8.84
C ALA A 412 -6.52 15.73 9.05
N ALA A 413 -7.34 14.67 8.93
CA ALA A 413 -8.79 14.78 9.14
C ALA A 413 -9.32 13.64 10.01
N ARG A 414 -10.34 13.93 10.82
CA ARG A 414 -11.03 12.94 11.66
C ARG A 414 -12.50 13.29 11.84
N GLY A 415 -13.34 12.27 12.03
CA GLY A 415 -14.74 12.49 12.41
C GLY A 415 -14.84 13.11 13.82
N TYR A 416 -15.93 13.83 14.10
CA TYR A 416 -16.13 14.49 15.41
C TYR A 416 -16.14 13.52 16.60
N LEU A 417 -16.56 12.27 16.37
CA LEU A 417 -16.61 11.20 17.37
C LEU A 417 -15.49 10.16 17.18
N ALA A 418 -14.65 10.32 16.16
CA ALA A 418 -13.65 9.32 15.79
C ALA A 418 -12.26 9.72 16.30
N GLN A 419 -11.56 8.78 16.95
CA GLN A 419 -10.17 8.99 17.37
C GLN A 419 -9.16 8.73 16.24
N ASN A 420 -9.57 8.01 15.20
CA ASN A 420 -8.71 7.73 14.06
C ASN A 420 -8.57 8.96 13.16
N VAL A 421 -7.33 9.27 12.84
CA VAL A 421 -6.96 10.34 11.92
C VAL A 421 -6.59 9.71 10.59
N ILE A 422 -7.17 10.24 9.51
CA ILE A 422 -6.71 9.99 8.16
C ILE A 422 -5.74 11.10 7.76
N PHE A 423 -4.79 10.75 6.91
CA PHE A 423 -3.81 11.67 6.37
C PHE A 423 -3.91 11.68 4.85
N SER A 424 -3.68 12.85 4.28
CA SER A 424 -3.43 13.02 2.85
C SER A 424 -2.22 13.93 2.67
N PHE A 425 -1.46 13.68 1.61
CA PHE A 425 -0.14 14.28 1.42
C PHE A 425 0.00 14.90 0.03
N GLY A 426 0.63 16.06 -0.03
CA GLY A 426 0.96 16.76 -1.26
C GLY A 426 2.22 17.60 -1.08
N TRP A 427 2.51 18.44 -2.06
CA TRP A 427 3.82 19.07 -2.19
C TRP A 427 3.73 20.56 -2.54
N ALA A 428 4.72 21.32 -2.10
CA ALA A 428 4.98 22.70 -2.50
C ALA A 428 6.48 22.93 -2.60
N GLN A 429 6.94 23.86 -3.44
CA GLN A 429 8.35 24.13 -3.65
C GLN A 429 8.70 25.59 -3.37
N VAL A 430 9.65 25.79 -2.45
CA VAL A 430 10.25 27.10 -2.18
C VAL A 430 11.57 27.19 -2.95
N VAL A 431 11.74 28.27 -3.71
CA VAL A 431 12.95 28.53 -4.52
C VAL A 431 13.64 29.82 -4.11
N ASN A 432 14.88 29.98 -4.57
CA ASN A 432 15.61 31.23 -4.45
C ASN A 432 15.17 32.23 -5.54
N PRO A 433 15.44 33.53 -5.37
CA PRO A 433 15.22 34.55 -6.41
C PRO A 433 15.99 34.31 -7.72
N ASN A 434 17.03 33.47 -7.71
CA ASN A 434 18.02 33.36 -8.79
C ASN A 434 18.06 31.95 -9.43
N THR A 435 17.06 31.11 -9.20
CA THR A 435 17.00 29.71 -9.69
C THR A 435 15.81 29.47 -10.60
#